data_AF-A0A3S8RQN8-F1
#
_entry.id   AF-A0A3S8RQN8-F1
#
_cell.length_a   1.000
_cell.length_b   1.000
_cell.length_c   1.000
_cell.angle_alpha   90.00
_cell.angle_beta   90.00
_cell.angle_gamma   90.00
#
_symmetry.space_group_name_H-M   'P 1'
#
loop_
_entity.id
_entity.type
_entity.pdbx_description
1 polymer ?
#
loop_
_entity_poly.entity_id
_entity_poly.type
_entity_poly.pdbx_seq_one_letter_code
_entity_poly.pdbx_strand_id
1 'polypeptide(L)' 'MMYSADHVAEWMVQEIKFKGMLRQEEAIAHVRQHFGEEHVFVNDNGNPSLSKEVKKAFRKLHGGRVAWDRDGFFWAWT' A
#
# COMPACT_ATOMS: atom_id res chain seq x y z
N MET A 1 -5.79 18.58 -3.85
CA MET A 1 -6.36 17.56 -4.74
C MET A 1 -6.82 16.39 -3.89
N MET A 2 -7.92 15.72 -4.24
CA MET A 2 -8.45 14.58 -3.47
C MET A 2 -8.10 13.30 -4.23
N TYR A 3 -7.26 12.44 -3.63
CA TYR A 3 -6.85 11.18 -4.26
C TYR A 3 -7.81 10.06 -3.89
N SER A 4 -8.13 9.20 -4.85
CA SER A 4 -8.88 7.97 -4.59
C SER A 4 -7.97 6.82 -4.16
N ALA A 5 -8.58 5.76 -3.61
CA ALA A 5 -7.87 4.52 -3.29
C ALA A 5 -7.20 3.87 -4.51
N ASP A 6 -7.74 4.06 -5.71
CA ASP A 6 -7.15 3.55 -6.95
C ASP A 6 -5.82 4.24 -7.27
N HIS A 7 -5.70 5.55 -7.03
CA HIS A 7 -4.44 6.29 -7.24
C HIS A 7 -3.33 5.78 -6.31
N VAL A 8 -3.66 5.50 -5.04
CA VAL A 8 -2.71 4.92 -4.08
C VAL A 8 -2.28 3.53 -4.53
N ALA A 9 -3.25 2.70 -4.93
CA ALA A 9 -3.00 1.34 -5.37
C ALA A 9 -2.16 1.28 -6.66
N GLU A 10 -2.40 2.17 -7.62
CA GLU A 10 -1.59 2.32 -8.82
C GLU A 10 -0.14 2.65 -8.48
N TRP A 11 0.07 3.64 -7.61
CA TRP A 11 1.41 3.99 -7.14
C TRP A 11 2.11 2.80 -6.48
N MET A 12 1.47 2.11 -5.55
CA MET A 12 2.05 0.93 -4.88
C MET A 12 2.50 -0.14 -5.89
N VAL A 13 1.69 -0.43 -6.91
CA VAL A 13 2.04 -1.41 -7.95
C VAL A 13 3.24 -0.93 -8.77
N GLN A 14 3.28 0.34 -9.15
CA GLN A 14 4.42 0.89 -9.89
C GLN A 14 5.70 0.87 -9.08
N GLU A 15 5.61 1.27 -7.81
CA GLU A 15 6.73 1.30 -6.88
C GLU A 15 7.34 -0.10 -6.70
N ILE A 16 6.50 -1.12 -6.47
CA ILE A 16 6.94 -2.51 -6.34
C ILE A 16 7.51 -3.05 -7.65
N LYS A 17 6.92 -2.73 -8.80
CA LYS A 17 7.50 -3.12 -10.10
C LYS A 17 8.87 -2.50 -10.34
N PHE A 18 9.07 -1.27 -9.91
CA PHE A 18 10.31 -0.53 -10.09
C PHE A 18 11.41 -0.99 -9.12
N LYS A 19 11.09 -1.13 -7.83
CA LYS A 19 12.05 -1.48 -6.77
C LYS A 19 12.16 -2.98 -6.48
N GLY A 20 11.22 -3.78 -6.95
CA GLY A 20 11.04 -5.19 -6.59
C GLY A 20 10.26 -5.43 -5.30
N MET A 21 10.24 -4.45 -4.38
CA MET A 21 9.50 -4.52 -3.13
C MET A 21 9.08 -3.14 -2.59
N LEU A 22 8.17 -3.13 -1.63
CA LEU A 22 7.74 -1.93 -0.88
C LEU A 22 7.48 -2.31 0.58
N ARG A 23 8.20 -1.69 1.51
CA ARG A 23 7.96 -1.91 2.96
C ARG A 23 6.66 -1.22 3.40
N GLN A 24 5.98 -1.80 4.38
CA GLN A 24 4.74 -1.23 4.92
C GLN A 24 4.95 0.18 5.49
N GLU A 25 6.04 0.41 6.22
CA GLU A 25 6.36 1.73 6.78
C GLU A 25 6.57 2.79 5.69
N GLU A 26 7.26 2.45 4.60
CA GLU A 26 7.49 3.32 3.45
C GLU A 26 6.17 3.63 2.73
N ALA A 27 5.32 2.62 2.53
CA ALA A 27 4.00 2.79 1.96
C ALA A 27 3.15 3.75 2.80
N ILE A 28 3.11 3.56 4.12
CA ILE A 28 2.34 4.42 5.03
C ILE A 28 2.87 5.85 5.00
N ALA A 29 4.19 6.04 5.12
CA ALA A 29 4.80 7.37 5.12
C ALA A 29 4.52 8.11 3.81
N HIS A 30 4.70 7.43 2.67
CA HIS A 30 4.44 8.02 1.36
C HIS A 30 2.97 8.37 1.17
N VAL A 31 2.06 7.48 1.56
CA VAL A 31 0.60 7.70 1.44
C VAL A 31 0.15 8.89 2.25
N ARG A 32 0.58 9.02 3.50
CA ARG A 32 0.27 10.19 4.33
C ARG A 32 0.76 11.49 3.71
N GLN A 33 1.99 11.50 3.21
CA GLN A 33 2.63 12.70 2.69
C GLN A 33 2.06 13.16 1.33
N HIS A 34 1.65 12.23 0.46
CA HIS A 34 1.32 12.54 -0.94
C HIS A 34 -0.15 12.34 -1.29
N PHE A 35 -0.83 11.39 -0.64
CA PHE A 35 -2.21 11.01 -0.98
C PHE A 35 -3.24 11.44 0.07
N GLY A 36 -2.82 11.54 1.33
CA GLY A 36 -3.64 12.00 2.45
C GLY A 36 -3.81 10.94 3.55
N GLU A 37 -4.04 11.41 4.78
CA GLU A 37 -4.22 10.56 5.96
C GLU A 37 -5.48 9.68 5.88
N GLU A 38 -6.48 10.03 5.07
CA GLU A 38 -7.71 9.25 4.91
C GLU A 38 -7.49 7.84 4.35
N HIS A 39 -6.34 7.59 3.72
CA HIS A 39 -5.95 6.29 3.17
C HIS A 39 -5.22 5.40 4.17
N VAL A 40 -4.97 5.90 5.39
CA VAL A 40 -4.30 5.18 6.48
C VAL A 40 -5.19 5.18 7.72
N PHE A 41 -5.17 4.08 8.46
CA PHE A 41 -5.81 4.00 9.77
C PHE A 41 -4.87 3.33 10.77
N VAL A 42 -5.13 3.54 12.06
CA VAL A 42 -4.48 2.79 13.13
C VAL A 42 -5.38 1.62 13.49
N ASN A 43 -4.86 0.39 13.39
CA ASN A 43 -5.62 -0.80 13.75
C ASN A 43 -5.73 -0.97 15.27
N ASP A 44 -6.49 -1.97 15.72
CA ASP A 44 -6.74 -2.23 17.15
C ASP A 44 -5.47 -2.48 17.97
N ASN A 45 -4.37 -2.84 17.31
CA ASN A 45 -3.06 -3.07 17.94
C ASN A 45 -2.18 -1.82 17.96
N GLY A 46 -2.71 -0.65 17.57
CA GLY A 46 -1.94 0.60 17.51
C GLY A 46 -1.03 0.72 16.27
N ASN A 47 -1.11 -0.21 15.31
CA ASN A 47 -0.24 -0.21 14.14
C ASN A 47 -0.89 0.52 12.95
N PRO A 48 -0.20 1.48 12.30
CA PRO A 48 -0.73 2.11 11.11
C PRO A 48 -0.84 1.11 9.95
N SER A 49 -1.86 1.25 9.14
CA SER A 49 -2.24 0.32 8.07
C SER A 49 -2.97 1.06 6.96
N LEU A 50 -2.79 0.59 5.72
CA LEU A 50 -3.57 1.09 4.58
C LEU A 50 -5.05 0.72 4.71
N SER A 51 -5.94 1.64 4.32
CA SER A 51 -7.39 1.47 4.32
C SER A 51 -7.84 0.23 3.54
N LYS A 52 -9.05 -0.24 3.85
CA LYS A 52 -9.62 -1.43 3.22
C LYS A 52 -9.81 -1.22 1.71
N GLU A 53 -10.15 0.00 1.32
CA GLU A 53 -10.40 0.45 -0.04
C GLU A 53 -9.11 0.41 -0.86
N VAL A 54 -7.99 0.93 -0.31
CA VAL A 54 -6.67 0.84 -0.93
C VAL A 54 -6.24 -0.61 -1.09
N LYS A 55 -6.35 -1.43 -0.03
CA LYS A 55 -6.00 -2.86 -0.09
C LYS A 55 -6.83 -3.62 -1.14
N LYS A 56 -8.11 -3.28 -1.28
CA LYS A 56 -9.00 -3.88 -2.29
C LYS A 56 -8.59 -3.49 -3.70
N ALA A 57 -8.36 -2.19 -3.96
CA ALA A 57 -7.90 -1.69 -5.26
C ALA A 57 -6.53 -2.29 -5.64
N PHE A 58 -5.60 -2.29 -4.68
CA PHE A 58 -4.26 -2.87 -4.84
C PHE A 58 -4.32 -4.34 -5.26
N ARG A 59 -5.09 -5.17 -4.53
CA ARG A 59 -5.27 -6.59 -4.86
C ARG A 59 -5.83 -6.80 -6.26
N LYS A 60 -6.79 -5.98 -6.67
CA LYS A 60 -7.38 -6.03 -8.00
C LYS A 60 -6.36 -5.69 -9.09
N LEU A 61 -5.54 -4.65 -8.88
CA LEU A 61 -4.58 -4.17 -9.86
C LEU A 61 -3.40 -5.11 -10.08
N HIS A 62 -2.82 -5.68 -9.02
CA HIS A 62 -1.65 -6.54 -9.17
C HIS A 62 -2.00 -7.97 -9.63
N GLY A 63 -3.28 -8.38 -9.54
CA GLY A 63 -3.77 -9.64 -10.11
C GLY A 63 -3.02 -10.89 -9.61
N GLY A 64 -2.58 -10.90 -8.36
CA GLY A 64 -1.82 -12.01 -7.76
C GLY A 64 -0.31 -11.98 -7.98
N ARG A 65 0.24 -11.00 -8.73
CA ARG A 65 1.70 -10.87 -8.98
C ARG A 65 2.51 -10.21 -7.86
N VAL A 66 1.86 -9.92 -6.74
CA VAL A 66 2.48 -9.30 -5.59
C VAL A 66 2.06 -10.10 -4.36
N ALA A 67 3.06 -10.56 -3.61
CA ALA A 67 2.87 -11.26 -2.35
C ALA A 67 3.19 -10.34 -1.17
N TRP A 68 2.55 -10.60 -0.03
CA TRP A 68 2.85 -9.97 1.25
C TRP A 68 3.73 -10.90 2.07
N ASP A 69 4.91 -10.43 2.47
CA ASP A 69 5.76 -11.08 3.44
C ASP A 69 5.44 -10.57 4.84
N ARG A 70 4.93 -11.47 5.69
CA ARG A 70 4.51 -11.11 7.05
C ARG A 70 5.68 -10.86 7.99
N ASP A 71 6.79 -11.58 7.82
CA ASP A 71 7.94 -11.51 8.73
C ASP A 71 8.82 -10.30 8.39
N GLY A 72 8.93 -9.97 7.10
CA GLY A 72 9.66 -8.83 6.60
C GLY A 72 8.86 -7.52 6.52
N PHE A 73 7.53 -7.59 6.66
CA PHE A 73 6.61 -6.45 6.54
C PHE A 73 6.73 -5.70 5.20
N PHE A 74 6.81 -6.43 4.09
CA PHE A 74 6.86 -5.82 2.75
C PHE A 74 6.01 -6.57 1.73
N TRP A 75 5.63 -5.86 0.68
CA TRP A 75 5.10 -6.46 -0.54
C TRP A 75 6.22 -6.62 -1.55
N ALA A 76 6.26 -7.74 -2.28
CA ALA A 76 7.25 -7.98 -3.33
C ALA A 76 6.62 -8.60 -4.57
N TRP A 77 7.23 -8.32 -5.73
CA TRP A 77 6.82 -8.89 -7.02
C TRP A 77 7.17 -10.39 -7.09
N THR A 78 6.23 -11.22 -7.55
CA THR A 78 6.37 -12.68 -7.68
C THR A 78 6.11 -13.17 -9.09
#